data_AF-A0A6I6DAR4-F1
#
_entry.id   AF-A0A6I6DAR4-F1
#
_cell.length_a   1.000
_cell.length_b   1.000
_cell.length_c   1.000
_cell.angle_alpha   90.00
_cell.angle_beta   90.00
_cell.angle_gamma   90.00
#
_symmetry.space_group_name_H-M   'P 1'
#
loop_
_entity.id
_entity.type
_entity.pdbx_description
1 polymer ?
#
loop_
_entity_poly.entity_id
_entity_poly.type
_entity_poly.pdbx_seq_one_letter_code
_entity_poly.pdbx_strand_id
1 'polypeptide(L)'
;MKADSKLKVGILSLSNFITVLVNTILFPVFPAMARDLDVSLTDLAILVGIVSFPAAIVNLFGGILADRFGKKLVMVVSLIIYGLGGLLAGLAILFMDDPYTMILIGRFFQGLGSATPMFLSIALVGDIFKSIERTKAVGFLETANGLGKVSSPVIGGAIGLISWSAIFFVYPLVAVPVALATWIYIKEPEQDKEVDWQKHKEAFLLFKNGSRMLSLISAFIVIFILIGTMFWMSDFLAAKLDINKLLRGAIIALPAVAMMLTALMAGIISKKLHPQIIITTGLFIMAASAITLGFTANTLLFWPLILLIGIGAGTTLPAIGTVSTSVQDKHIRGLTTTIYGSARSLGAALSPITFSFLLHYGLKVTFITIGIAGIIFAVIFYFIFKEKDVLPDELLPENSAE
;
A
#
# COMPACT_ATOMS: atom_id res chain seq x y z
N MET A 1 -26.66 -11.52 -3.41
CA MET A 1 -26.49 -10.59 -2.27
C MET A 1 -27.77 -9.84 -1.96
N LYS A 2 -28.30 -10.10 -0.75
CA LYS A 2 -29.40 -9.35 -0.13
C LYS A 2 -28.98 -7.89 0.14
N ALA A 3 -29.93 -6.98 0.37
CA ALA A 3 -29.64 -5.56 0.59
C ALA A 3 -28.70 -5.30 1.78
N ASP A 4 -28.91 -5.98 2.91
CA ASP A 4 -28.03 -5.94 4.09
C ASP A 4 -26.59 -6.37 3.77
N SER A 5 -26.42 -7.43 2.97
CA SER A 5 -25.11 -7.89 2.50
C SER A 5 -24.38 -6.84 1.66
N LYS A 6 -25.11 -6.13 0.77
CA LYS A 6 -24.53 -5.07 -0.07
C LYS A 6 -24.06 -3.89 0.78
N LEU A 7 -24.85 -3.51 1.79
CA LEU A 7 -24.48 -2.45 2.73
C LEU A 7 -23.18 -2.78 3.47
N LYS A 8 -23.07 -3.99 4.02
CA LYS A 8 -21.86 -4.44 4.75
C LYS A 8 -20.63 -4.41 3.86
N VAL A 9 -20.72 -4.96 2.65
CA VAL A 9 -19.60 -4.91 1.68
C VAL A 9 -19.26 -3.47 1.31
N GLY A 10 -20.25 -2.60 1.10
CA GLY A 10 -20.03 -1.19 0.81
C GLY A 10 -19.26 -0.45 1.91
N ILE A 11 -19.63 -0.67 3.18
CA ILE A 11 -18.94 -0.06 4.33
C ILE A 11 -17.48 -0.52 4.41
N LEU A 12 -17.24 -1.82 4.31
CA LEU A 12 -15.89 -2.38 4.37
C LEU A 12 -15.04 -1.95 3.15
N SER A 13 -15.64 -1.88 1.96
CA SER A 13 -15.00 -1.36 0.74
C SER A 13 -14.62 0.11 0.90
N LEU A 14 -15.50 0.93 1.48
CA LEU A 14 -15.24 2.34 1.70
C LEU A 14 -14.11 2.55 2.73
N SER A 15 -14.04 1.72 3.77
CA SER A 15 -12.90 1.69 4.67
C SER A 15 -11.58 1.43 3.92
N ASN A 16 -11.53 0.41 3.05
CA ASN A 16 -10.34 0.11 2.25
C ASN A 16 -9.97 1.25 1.29
N PHE A 17 -10.97 1.92 0.72
CA PHE A 17 -10.75 3.07 -0.17
C PHE A 17 -10.11 4.24 0.56
N ILE A 18 -10.60 4.59 1.75
CA ILE A 18 -10.14 5.76 2.51
C ILE A 18 -8.73 5.55 3.04
N THR A 19 -8.44 4.38 3.63
CA THR A 19 -7.15 4.16 4.30
C THR A 19 -5.96 4.17 3.34
N VAL A 20 -6.17 3.89 2.05
CA VAL A 20 -5.09 3.99 1.06
C VAL A 20 -4.82 5.42 0.57
N LEU A 21 -5.78 6.35 0.72
CA LEU A 21 -5.63 7.74 0.27
C LEU A 21 -4.42 8.42 0.92
N VAL A 22 -4.17 8.11 2.20
CA VAL A 22 -3.15 8.79 3.00
C VAL A 22 -1.75 8.73 2.41
N ASN A 23 -1.44 7.68 1.62
CA ASN A 23 -0.08 7.42 1.14
C ASN A 23 0.36 8.38 0.04
N THR A 24 -0.54 8.79 -0.85
CA THR A 24 -0.16 9.53 -2.08
C THR A 24 -0.98 10.80 -2.32
N ILE A 25 -2.02 11.06 -1.53
CA ILE A 25 -2.90 12.22 -1.71
C ILE A 25 -2.15 13.57 -1.56
N LEU A 26 -1.08 13.61 -0.77
CA LEU A 26 -0.29 14.83 -0.60
C LEU A 26 0.70 15.09 -1.75
N PHE A 27 1.02 14.08 -2.58
CA PHE A 27 2.08 14.20 -3.59
C PHE A 27 1.90 15.41 -4.51
N PRO A 28 0.75 15.63 -5.18
CA PRO A 28 0.61 16.77 -6.10
C PRO A 28 0.73 18.15 -5.43
N VAL A 29 0.53 18.24 -4.11
CA VAL A 29 0.55 19.50 -3.36
C VAL A 29 1.89 19.77 -2.67
N PHE A 30 2.84 18.84 -2.73
CA PHE A 30 4.17 18.99 -2.11
C PHE A 30 4.88 20.31 -2.40
N PRO A 31 4.94 20.82 -3.65
CA PRO A 31 5.61 22.10 -3.90
C PRO A 31 4.94 23.28 -3.20
N ALA A 32 3.61 23.26 -3.04
CA ALA A 32 2.90 24.27 -2.27
C ALA A 32 3.16 24.11 -0.77
N MET A 33 3.17 22.86 -0.27
CA MET A 33 3.50 22.58 1.13
C MET A 33 4.93 23.00 1.48
N ALA A 34 5.92 22.68 0.64
CA ALA A 34 7.33 23.03 0.84
C ALA A 34 7.50 24.54 0.96
N ARG A 35 6.86 25.30 0.07
CA ARG A 35 6.92 26.76 0.08
C ARG A 35 6.18 27.38 1.27
N ASP A 36 4.96 26.92 1.54
CA ASP A 36 4.09 27.55 2.55
C ASP A 36 4.52 27.17 3.99
N LEU A 37 5.22 26.05 4.18
CA LEU A 37 5.80 25.64 5.47
C LEU A 37 7.30 25.96 5.59
N ASP A 38 7.93 26.47 4.53
CA ASP A 38 9.38 26.68 4.42
C ASP A 38 10.21 25.43 4.80
N VAL A 39 9.84 24.28 4.22
CA VAL A 39 10.46 22.98 4.52
C VAL A 39 11.17 22.37 3.32
N SER A 40 12.18 21.54 3.60
CA SER A 40 12.99 20.89 2.58
C SER A 40 12.29 19.67 1.94
N LEU A 41 12.87 19.15 0.84
CA LEU A 41 12.43 17.88 0.25
C LEU A 41 12.54 16.71 1.25
N THR A 42 13.57 16.75 2.11
CA THR A 42 13.78 15.74 3.17
C THR A 42 12.67 15.79 4.21
N ASP A 43 12.18 16.98 4.56
CA ASP A 43 11.05 17.14 5.48
C ASP A 43 9.75 16.57 4.89
N LEU A 44 9.49 16.84 3.61
CA LEU A 44 8.39 16.21 2.89
C LEU A 44 8.54 14.68 2.83
N ALA A 45 9.75 14.17 2.62
CA ALA A 45 10.02 12.74 2.64
C ALA A 45 9.73 12.10 4.01
N ILE A 46 10.09 12.79 5.11
CA ILE A 46 9.78 12.36 6.48
C ILE A 46 8.26 12.37 6.69
N LEU A 47 7.53 13.39 6.22
CA LEU A 47 6.06 13.46 6.31
C LEU A 47 5.35 12.28 5.64
N VAL A 48 5.89 11.76 4.54
CA VAL A 48 5.35 10.55 3.88
C VAL A 48 5.78 9.29 4.62
N GLY A 49 7.06 9.20 4.97
CA GLY A 49 7.64 8.03 5.62
C GLY A 49 7.00 7.73 6.99
N ILE A 50 6.74 8.77 7.78
CA ILE A 50 6.21 8.67 9.15
C ILE A 50 4.78 8.14 9.22
N VAL A 51 4.02 8.14 8.11
CA VAL A 51 2.71 7.47 8.05
C VAL A 51 2.91 5.96 7.92
N SER A 52 3.83 5.54 7.05
CA SER A 52 3.97 4.12 6.72
C SER A 52 4.80 3.35 7.75
N PHE A 53 5.68 4.02 8.49
CA PHE A 53 6.48 3.42 9.56
C PHE A 53 5.65 2.84 10.73
N PRO A 54 4.81 3.62 11.44
CA PRO A 54 3.92 3.07 12.46
C PRO A 54 2.93 2.07 11.85
N ALA A 55 2.48 2.28 10.61
CA ALA A 55 1.62 1.31 9.93
C ALA A 55 2.29 -0.05 9.76
N ALA A 56 3.60 -0.09 9.47
CA ALA A 56 4.37 -1.33 9.39
C ALA A 56 4.40 -2.09 10.72
N ILE A 57 4.62 -1.38 11.82
CA ILE A 57 4.65 -1.96 13.17
C ILE A 57 3.27 -2.50 13.52
N VAL A 58 2.21 -1.70 13.33
CA VAL A 58 0.85 -2.11 13.64
C VAL A 58 0.41 -3.28 12.75
N ASN A 59 0.79 -3.31 11.48
CA ASN A 59 0.52 -4.45 10.60
C ASN A 59 1.20 -5.73 11.09
N LEU A 60 2.37 -5.65 11.72
CA LEU A 60 3.03 -6.84 12.27
C LEU A 60 2.20 -7.51 13.38
N PHE A 61 1.50 -6.71 14.19
CA PHE A 61 0.73 -7.16 15.35
C PHE A 61 -0.80 -7.07 15.16
N GLY A 62 -1.25 -6.66 13.98
CA GLY A 62 -2.66 -6.33 13.74
C GLY A 62 -3.60 -7.52 13.94
N GLY A 63 -3.17 -8.73 13.57
CA GLY A 63 -3.93 -9.95 13.84
C GLY A 63 -4.06 -10.26 15.33
N ILE A 64 -2.98 -10.10 16.13
CA ILE A 64 -3.02 -10.29 17.59
C ILE A 64 -4.02 -9.33 18.24
N LEU A 65 -4.00 -8.06 17.83
CA LEU A 65 -4.92 -7.05 18.35
C LEU A 65 -6.36 -7.42 18.02
N ALA A 66 -6.61 -7.90 16.80
CA ALA A 66 -7.93 -8.30 16.35
C ALA A 66 -8.45 -9.55 17.06
N ASP A 67 -7.60 -10.55 17.29
CA ASP A 67 -7.99 -11.75 18.02
C ASP A 67 -8.30 -11.44 19.49
N ARG A 68 -7.51 -10.55 20.12
CA ARG A 68 -7.70 -10.17 21.54
C ARG A 68 -8.90 -9.27 21.79
N PHE A 69 -9.08 -8.24 20.95
CA PHE A 69 -10.06 -7.18 21.19
C PHE A 69 -11.31 -7.28 20.29
N GLY A 70 -11.29 -8.12 19.26
CA GLY A 70 -12.30 -8.21 18.22
C GLY A 70 -11.94 -7.34 17.00
N LYS A 71 -12.13 -7.90 15.80
CA LYS A 71 -11.86 -7.26 14.51
C LYS A 71 -12.68 -5.98 14.34
N LYS A 72 -13.94 -5.97 14.76
CA LYS A 72 -14.83 -4.80 14.63
C LYS A 72 -14.31 -3.64 15.48
N LEU A 73 -13.97 -3.89 16.75
CA LEU A 73 -13.50 -2.84 17.66
C LEU A 73 -12.18 -2.26 17.17
N VAL A 74 -11.21 -3.11 16.80
CA VAL A 74 -9.91 -2.67 16.29
C VAL A 74 -10.08 -1.83 15.02
N MET A 75 -10.92 -2.27 14.07
CA MET A 75 -11.18 -1.52 12.84
C MET A 75 -11.77 -0.13 13.12
N VAL A 76 -12.76 -0.02 14.01
CA VAL A 76 -13.40 1.26 14.37
C VAL A 76 -12.40 2.19 15.05
N VAL A 77 -11.64 1.70 16.03
CA VAL A 77 -10.62 2.49 16.73
C VAL A 77 -9.55 2.97 15.75
N SER A 78 -9.08 2.12 14.85
CA SER A 78 -8.12 2.47 13.81
C SER A 78 -8.63 3.58 12.88
N LEU A 79 -9.89 3.51 12.41
CA LEU A 79 -10.49 4.57 11.59
C LEU A 79 -10.64 5.91 12.34
N ILE A 80 -10.96 5.87 13.64
CA ILE A 80 -11.03 7.08 14.47
C ILE A 80 -9.64 7.70 14.67
N ILE A 81 -8.63 6.89 15.03
CA ILE A 81 -7.24 7.36 15.17
C ILE A 81 -6.75 7.96 13.85
N TYR A 82 -7.08 7.33 12.73
CA TYR A 82 -6.79 7.82 11.39
C TYR A 82 -7.39 9.20 11.13
N GLY A 83 -8.69 9.36 11.37
CA GLY A 83 -9.39 10.64 11.18
C GLY A 83 -8.86 11.73 12.10
N LEU A 84 -8.68 11.42 13.39
CA LEU A 84 -8.18 12.37 14.39
C LEU A 84 -6.74 12.79 14.14
N GLY A 85 -5.88 11.90 13.63
CA GLY A 85 -4.53 12.27 13.21
C GLY A 85 -4.54 13.28 12.05
N GLY A 86 -5.48 13.13 11.11
CA GLY A 86 -5.72 14.11 10.04
C GLY A 86 -6.20 15.44 10.59
N LEU A 87 -7.20 15.40 11.48
CA LEU A 87 -7.74 16.59 12.15
C LEU A 87 -6.67 17.35 12.92
N LEU A 88 -5.84 16.66 13.71
CA LEU A 88 -4.75 17.25 14.49
C LEU A 88 -3.80 18.06 13.60
N ALA A 89 -3.36 17.46 12.49
CA ALA A 89 -2.48 18.14 11.55
C ALA A 89 -3.18 19.31 10.82
N GLY A 90 -4.48 19.18 10.49
CA GLY A 90 -5.26 20.26 9.91
C GLY A 90 -5.43 21.45 10.86
N LEU A 91 -5.75 21.19 12.12
CA LEU A 91 -5.87 22.21 13.16
C LEU A 91 -4.53 22.89 13.44
N ALA A 92 -3.43 22.15 13.45
CA ALA A 92 -2.09 22.73 13.60
C ALA A 92 -1.83 23.82 12.56
N ILE A 93 -2.15 23.56 11.29
CA ILE A 93 -1.97 24.53 10.20
C ILE A 93 -2.83 25.79 10.40
N LEU A 94 -4.00 25.68 11.04
CA LEU A 94 -4.90 26.82 11.24
C LEU A 94 -4.54 27.68 12.46
N PHE A 95 -3.94 27.08 13.48
CA PHE A 95 -3.81 27.71 14.81
C PHE A 95 -2.37 27.87 15.30
N MET A 96 -1.36 27.33 14.59
CA MET A 96 0.04 27.36 15.02
C MET A 96 0.92 28.05 13.98
N ASP A 97 1.88 28.85 14.44
CA ASP A 97 2.85 29.54 13.58
C ASP A 97 3.89 28.56 12.99
N ASP A 98 4.31 27.55 13.77
CA ASP A 98 5.16 26.44 13.31
C ASP A 98 4.39 25.10 13.41
N PRO A 99 3.63 24.74 12.38
CA PRO A 99 2.76 23.55 12.44
C PRO A 99 3.49 22.24 12.12
N TYR A 100 4.73 22.27 11.60
CA TYR A 100 5.38 21.10 10.99
C TYR A 100 5.47 19.90 11.94
N THR A 101 5.94 20.13 13.17
CA THR A 101 6.05 19.07 14.19
C THR A 101 4.70 18.46 14.53
N MET A 102 3.65 19.28 14.65
CA MET A 102 2.30 18.78 14.95
C MET A 102 1.67 18.07 13.75
N ILE A 103 2.00 18.48 12.53
CA ILE A 103 1.65 17.75 11.31
C ILE A 103 2.30 16.36 11.35
N LEU A 104 3.59 16.25 11.69
CA LEU A 104 4.29 14.96 11.82
C LEU A 104 3.61 14.06 12.86
N ILE A 105 3.25 14.59 14.02
CA ILE A 105 2.51 13.84 15.06
C ILE A 105 1.16 13.35 14.50
N GLY A 106 0.40 14.23 13.83
CA GLY A 106 -0.87 13.85 13.20
C GLY A 106 -0.71 12.80 12.08
N ARG A 107 0.38 12.87 11.31
CA ARG A 107 0.75 11.86 10.29
C ARG A 107 1.10 10.52 10.94
N PHE A 108 1.83 10.52 12.06
CA PHE A 108 2.16 9.32 12.82
C PHE A 108 0.88 8.59 13.29
N PHE A 109 -0.08 9.32 13.87
CA PHE A 109 -1.37 8.75 14.25
C PHE A 109 -2.18 8.25 13.05
N GLN A 110 -2.17 8.98 11.92
CA GLN A 110 -2.77 8.47 10.69
C GLN A 110 -2.17 7.14 10.25
N GLY A 111 -0.87 6.97 10.40
CA GLY A 111 -0.20 5.70 10.14
C GLY A 111 -0.64 4.57 11.06
N LEU A 112 -0.76 4.82 12.37
CA LEU A 112 -1.31 3.84 13.31
C LEU A 112 -2.74 3.42 12.93
N GLY A 113 -3.56 4.38 12.50
CA GLY A 113 -4.96 4.14 12.15
C GLY A 113 -5.19 3.51 10.77
N SER A 114 -4.29 3.71 9.80
CA SER A 114 -4.48 3.23 8.42
C SER A 114 -4.12 1.75 8.21
N ALA A 115 -3.39 1.15 9.15
CA ALA A 115 -2.77 -0.17 9.01
C ALA A 115 -3.77 -1.33 8.91
N THR A 116 -4.57 -1.53 9.96
CA THR A 116 -5.41 -2.72 10.13
C THR A 116 -6.70 -2.75 9.29
N PRO A 117 -7.39 -1.64 8.95
CA PRO A 117 -8.74 -1.73 8.39
C PRO A 117 -8.83 -2.50 7.07
N MET A 118 -7.78 -2.47 6.23
CA MET A 118 -7.75 -3.23 4.99
C MET A 118 -7.82 -4.74 5.23
N PHE A 119 -6.95 -5.25 6.10
CA PHE A 119 -6.83 -6.68 6.37
C PHE A 119 -8.01 -7.18 7.22
N LEU A 120 -8.49 -6.36 8.15
CA LEU A 120 -9.67 -6.68 8.96
C LEU A 120 -10.95 -6.72 8.12
N SER A 121 -11.07 -5.87 7.11
CA SER A 121 -12.20 -5.92 6.16
C SER A 121 -12.24 -7.25 5.41
N ILE A 122 -11.09 -7.75 4.95
CA ILE A 122 -10.99 -9.05 4.27
C ILE A 122 -11.31 -10.19 5.24
N ALA A 123 -10.83 -10.13 6.48
CA ALA A 123 -11.10 -11.12 7.52
C ALA A 123 -12.60 -11.16 7.88
N LEU A 124 -13.21 -10.00 8.15
CA LEU A 124 -14.64 -9.87 8.46
C LEU A 124 -15.53 -10.36 7.31
N VAL A 125 -15.16 -10.09 6.06
CA VAL A 125 -15.86 -10.68 4.90
C VAL A 125 -15.77 -12.20 4.90
N GLY A 126 -14.62 -12.75 5.29
CA GLY A 126 -14.42 -14.20 5.44
C GLY A 126 -15.30 -14.84 6.51
N ASP A 127 -15.60 -14.09 7.58
CA ASP A 127 -16.45 -14.55 8.69
C ASP A 127 -17.94 -14.40 8.40
N ILE A 128 -18.33 -13.32 7.70
CA ILE A 128 -19.74 -12.98 7.42
C ILE A 128 -20.30 -13.74 6.21
N PHE A 129 -19.49 -13.96 5.17
CA PHE A 129 -19.94 -14.51 3.89
C PHE A 129 -19.41 -15.92 3.64
N LYS A 130 -20.22 -16.76 2.97
CA LYS A 130 -19.85 -18.14 2.60
C LYS A 130 -19.64 -18.28 1.08
N SER A 131 -18.75 -19.20 0.71
CA SER A 131 -18.37 -19.61 -0.66
C SER A 131 -18.26 -18.47 -1.69
N ILE A 132 -19.15 -18.41 -2.68
CA ILE A 132 -19.08 -17.52 -3.85
C ILE A 132 -19.36 -16.06 -3.46
N GLU A 133 -20.24 -15.81 -2.48
CA GLU A 133 -20.51 -14.44 -2.03
C GLU A 133 -19.29 -13.83 -1.35
N ARG A 134 -18.48 -14.63 -0.66
CA ARG A 134 -17.20 -14.21 -0.08
C ARG A 134 -16.23 -13.76 -1.17
N THR A 135 -16.04 -14.56 -2.22
CA THR A 135 -15.13 -14.20 -3.33
C THR A 135 -15.56 -12.91 -4.00
N LYS A 136 -16.87 -12.73 -4.23
CA LYS A 136 -17.42 -11.48 -4.79
C LYS A 136 -17.16 -10.28 -3.86
N ALA A 137 -17.41 -10.43 -2.56
CA ALA A 137 -17.20 -9.38 -1.57
C ALA A 137 -15.72 -8.98 -1.46
N VAL A 138 -14.80 -9.95 -1.43
CA VAL A 138 -13.34 -9.68 -1.48
C VAL A 138 -12.97 -8.96 -2.78
N GLY A 139 -13.55 -9.35 -3.91
CA GLY A 139 -13.36 -8.63 -5.19
C GLY A 139 -13.76 -7.16 -5.12
N PHE A 140 -14.87 -6.83 -4.47
CA PHE A 140 -15.27 -5.42 -4.23
C PHE A 140 -14.33 -4.68 -3.29
N LEU A 141 -13.81 -5.34 -2.24
CA LEU A 141 -12.83 -4.76 -1.33
C LEU A 141 -11.52 -4.40 -2.06
N GLU A 142 -11.02 -5.30 -2.91
CA GLU A 142 -9.80 -5.09 -3.69
C GLU A 142 -10.00 -4.03 -4.78
N THR A 143 -11.17 -4.01 -5.42
CA THR A 143 -11.52 -2.95 -6.40
C THR A 143 -11.53 -1.58 -5.73
N ALA A 144 -12.14 -1.46 -4.55
CA ALA A 144 -12.15 -0.22 -3.79
C ALA A 144 -10.74 0.21 -3.36
N ASN A 145 -9.88 -0.75 -2.97
CA ASN A 145 -8.47 -0.50 -2.68
C ASN A 145 -7.71 0.04 -3.90
N GLY A 146 -7.88 -0.59 -5.07
CA GLY A 146 -7.27 -0.15 -6.33
C GLY A 146 -7.73 1.26 -6.72
N LEU A 147 -9.04 1.51 -6.68
CA LEU A 147 -9.62 2.83 -6.97
C LEU A 147 -9.10 3.90 -6.00
N GLY A 148 -8.97 3.59 -4.71
CA GLY A 148 -8.40 4.51 -3.73
C GLY A 148 -6.96 4.90 -4.09
N LYS A 149 -6.12 3.94 -4.48
CA LYS A 149 -4.73 4.22 -4.89
C LYS A 149 -4.63 5.07 -6.15
N VAL A 150 -5.48 4.80 -7.14
CA VAL A 150 -5.54 5.54 -8.41
C VAL A 150 -6.08 6.96 -8.20
N SER A 151 -7.18 7.09 -7.48
CA SER A 151 -7.84 8.38 -7.28
C SER A 151 -7.12 9.27 -6.27
N SER A 152 -6.32 8.70 -5.36
CA SER A 152 -5.65 9.42 -4.29
C SER A 152 -4.87 10.66 -4.75
N PRO A 153 -3.90 10.58 -5.70
CA PRO A 153 -3.23 11.77 -6.21
C PRO A 153 -4.18 12.73 -6.94
N VAL A 154 -5.20 12.23 -7.63
CA VAL A 154 -6.16 13.07 -8.36
C VAL A 154 -7.02 13.89 -7.38
N ILE A 155 -7.54 13.24 -6.35
CA ILE A 155 -8.33 13.87 -5.27
C ILE A 155 -7.47 14.91 -4.55
N GLY A 156 -6.22 14.57 -4.23
CA GLY A 156 -5.29 15.50 -3.60
C GLY A 156 -4.99 16.73 -4.45
N GLY A 157 -4.79 16.53 -5.76
CA GLY A 157 -4.59 17.60 -6.72
C GLY A 157 -5.82 18.50 -6.84
N ALA A 158 -7.03 17.91 -6.87
CA ALA A 158 -8.30 18.63 -6.93
C ALA A 158 -8.55 19.48 -5.67
N ILE A 159 -8.44 18.89 -4.48
CA ILE A 159 -8.60 19.63 -3.21
C ILE A 159 -7.53 20.71 -3.09
N GLY A 160 -6.31 20.40 -3.52
CA GLY A 160 -5.20 21.34 -3.54
C GLY A 160 -5.42 22.60 -4.38
N LEU A 161 -6.37 22.60 -5.33
CA LEU A 161 -6.77 23.81 -6.05
C LEU A 161 -7.44 24.84 -5.14
N ILE A 162 -8.14 24.38 -4.10
CA ILE A 162 -8.77 25.23 -3.08
C ILE A 162 -7.73 25.57 -2.01
N SER A 163 -7.21 24.56 -1.32
CA SER A 163 -6.12 24.67 -0.35
C SER A 163 -5.50 23.29 -0.14
N TRP A 164 -4.18 23.21 -0.05
CA TRP A 164 -3.52 21.95 0.30
C TRP A 164 -3.82 21.51 1.74
N SER A 165 -4.06 22.46 2.64
CA SER A 165 -4.38 22.16 4.04
C SER A 165 -5.76 21.51 4.20
N ALA A 166 -6.68 21.75 3.25
CA ALA A 166 -8.01 21.14 3.25
C ALA A 166 -7.98 19.59 3.19
N ILE A 167 -6.91 19.00 2.63
CA ILE A 167 -6.73 17.54 2.56
C ILE A 167 -6.74 16.92 3.97
N PHE A 168 -6.19 17.61 4.96
CA PHE A 168 -6.12 17.13 6.34
C PHE A 168 -7.50 16.99 7.00
N PHE A 169 -8.48 17.79 6.58
CA PHE A 169 -9.86 17.72 7.07
C PHE A 169 -10.71 16.66 6.34
N VAL A 170 -10.27 16.19 5.17
CA VAL A 170 -10.95 15.11 4.46
C VAL A 170 -10.84 13.78 5.23
N TYR A 171 -9.72 13.51 5.89
CA TYR A 171 -9.54 12.27 6.65
C TYR A 171 -10.61 12.05 7.73
N PRO A 172 -10.82 12.97 8.70
CA PRO A 172 -11.89 12.79 9.70
C PRO A 172 -13.29 12.83 9.07
N LEU A 173 -13.49 13.69 8.06
CA LEU A 173 -14.79 13.85 7.39
C LEU A 173 -15.30 12.54 6.79
N VAL A 174 -14.41 11.71 6.24
CA VAL A 174 -14.80 10.42 5.66
C VAL A 174 -14.60 9.26 6.65
N ALA A 175 -13.54 9.26 7.45
CA ALA A 175 -13.24 8.13 8.34
C ALA A 175 -14.22 8.00 9.51
N VAL A 176 -14.67 9.10 10.12
CA VAL A 176 -15.59 9.05 11.27
C VAL A 176 -16.96 8.48 10.87
N PRO A 177 -17.62 8.93 9.79
CA PRO A 177 -18.87 8.29 9.34
C PRO A 177 -18.71 6.80 9.03
N VAL A 178 -17.58 6.39 8.45
CA VAL A 178 -17.33 4.96 8.15
C VAL A 178 -17.08 4.16 9.42
N ALA A 179 -16.40 4.73 10.41
CA ALA A 179 -16.23 4.12 11.73
C ALA A 179 -17.58 3.93 12.43
N LEU A 180 -18.45 4.95 12.40
CA LEU A 180 -19.81 4.88 12.95
C LEU A 180 -20.67 3.86 12.21
N ALA A 181 -20.63 3.84 10.88
CA ALA A 181 -21.34 2.86 10.07
C ALA A 181 -20.85 1.43 10.35
N THR A 182 -19.54 1.25 10.52
CA THR A 182 -18.94 -0.04 10.91
C THR A 182 -19.43 -0.46 12.31
N TRP A 183 -19.46 0.46 13.26
CA TRP A 183 -19.94 0.21 14.61
C TRP A 183 -21.43 -0.19 14.64
N ILE A 184 -22.27 0.44 13.83
CA ILE A 184 -23.72 0.20 13.84
C ILE A 184 -24.11 -1.05 13.04
N TYR A 185 -23.58 -1.21 11.81
CA TYR A 185 -24.09 -2.19 10.84
C TYR A 185 -23.27 -3.48 10.75
N ILE A 186 -21.99 -3.46 11.12
CA ILE A 186 -21.16 -4.68 11.13
C ILE A 186 -21.36 -5.38 12.46
N LYS A 187 -21.84 -6.63 12.40
CA LYS A 187 -21.92 -7.52 13.56
C LYS A 187 -20.80 -8.54 13.44
N GLU A 188 -19.94 -8.56 14.44
CA GLU A 188 -18.89 -9.56 14.57
C GLU A 188 -19.51 -10.81 15.22
N PRO A 189 -19.31 -12.02 14.64
CA PRO A 189 -19.70 -13.25 15.31
C PRO A 189 -18.92 -13.41 16.61
N GLU A 190 -19.52 -14.04 17.63
CA GLU A 190 -18.81 -14.35 18.88
C GLU A 190 -17.57 -15.20 18.56
N GLN A 191 -16.40 -14.68 18.92
CA GLN A 191 -15.12 -15.37 18.84
C GLN A 191 -14.54 -15.49 20.24
N ASP A 192 -13.82 -16.59 20.46
CA ASP A 192 -12.98 -16.75 21.63
C ASP A 192 -11.86 -15.69 21.56
N LYS A 193 -11.72 -14.91 22.63
CA LYS A 193 -10.78 -13.77 22.69
C LYS A 193 -9.41 -14.17 23.24
N GLU A 194 -9.20 -15.47 23.47
CA GLU A 194 -7.92 -16.00 23.91
C GLU A 194 -6.89 -15.98 22.78
N VAL A 195 -5.76 -15.32 23.05
CA VAL A 195 -4.64 -15.26 22.12
C VAL A 195 -3.82 -16.53 22.26
N ASP A 196 -3.88 -17.39 21.24
CA ASP A 196 -3.02 -18.56 21.15
C ASP A 196 -1.60 -18.15 20.73
N TRP A 197 -0.74 -17.86 21.71
CA TRP A 197 0.64 -17.43 21.47
C TRP A 197 1.49 -18.45 20.70
N GLN A 198 1.13 -19.74 20.75
CA GLN A 198 1.84 -20.77 20.03
C GLN A 198 1.59 -20.65 18.53
N LYS A 199 0.34 -20.46 18.12
CA LYS A 199 -0.02 -20.18 16.71
C LYS A 199 0.60 -18.88 16.18
N HIS A 200 0.70 -17.87 17.02
CA HIS A 200 1.39 -16.63 16.65
C HIS A 200 2.86 -16.88 16.36
N LYS A 201 3.55 -17.60 17.26
CA LYS A 201 4.94 -17.98 17.06
C LYS A 201 5.12 -18.81 15.78
N GLU A 202 4.22 -19.75 15.51
CA GLU A 202 4.21 -20.54 14.28
C GLU A 202 4.10 -19.67 13.03
N ALA A 203 3.20 -18.69 13.02
CA ALA A 203 3.04 -17.75 11.90
C ALA A 203 4.34 -16.97 11.60
N PHE A 204 5.07 -16.52 12.64
CA PHE A 204 6.38 -15.89 12.47
C PHE A 204 7.45 -16.88 11.97
N LEU A 205 7.43 -18.12 12.46
CA LEU A 205 8.37 -19.16 12.05
C LEU A 205 8.21 -19.57 10.58
N LEU A 206 7.02 -19.43 10.00
CA LEU A 206 6.81 -19.66 8.56
C LEU A 206 7.74 -18.80 7.70
N PHE A 207 8.04 -17.57 8.14
CA PHE A 207 8.93 -16.65 7.42
C PHE A 207 10.42 -16.90 7.64
N LYS A 208 10.81 -17.87 8.48
CA LYS A 208 12.19 -18.37 8.48
C LYS A 208 12.53 -19.14 7.20
N ASN A 209 11.51 -19.60 6.47
CA ASN A 209 11.71 -20.18 5.14
C ASN A 209 12.24 -19.10 4.18
N GLY A 210 13.36 -19.40 3.50
CA GLY A 210 14.02 -18.47 2.58
C GLY A 210 13.11 -17.95 1.48
N SER A 211 12.27 -18.81 0.89
CA SER A 211 11.34 -18.43 -0.19
C SER A 211 10.23 -17.49 0.31
N ARG A 212 9.70 -17.71 1.52
CA ARG A 212 8.73 -16.78 2.13
C ARG A 212 9.38 -15.45 2.52
N MET A 213 10.59 -15.46 3.06
CA MET A 213 11.33 -14.22 3.35
C MET A 213 11.61 -13.43 2.08
N LEU A 214 12.07 -14.09 1.00
CA LEU A 214 12.25 -13.47 -0.30
C LEU A 214 10.96 -12.84 -0.81
N SER A 215 9.81 -13.48 -0.63
CA SER A 215 8.50 -12.90 -1.00
C SER A 215 8.21 -11.58 -0.25
N LEU A 216 8.57 -11.48 1.04
CA LEU A 216 8.41 -10.24 1.82
C LEU A 216 9.35 -9.14 1.30
N ILE A 217 10.60 -9.48 1.01
CA ILE A 217 11.57 -8.52 0.47
C ILE A 217 11.13 -8.05 -0.92
N SER A 218 10.57 -8.93 -1.75
CA SER A 218 9.95 -8.52 -3.03
C SER A 218 8.80 -7.54 -2.81
N ALA A 219 7.95 -7.76 -1.81
CA ALA A 219 6.82 -6.86 -1.48
C ALA A 219 7.32 -5.47 -1.07
N PHE A 220 8.39 -5.44 -0.28
CA PHE A 220 9.10 -4.23 0.11
C PHE A 220 9.63 -3.50 -1.14
N ILE A 221 10.42 -4.17 -1.98
CA ILE A 221 11.08 -3.56 -3.15
C ILE A 221 10.07 -2.98 -4.15
N VAL A 222 9.00 -3.72 -4.44
CA VAL A 222 7.96 -3.26 -5.38
C VAL A 222 7.32 -1.96 -4.89
N ILE A 223 6.88 -1.92 -3.63
CA ILE A 223 6.29 -0.70 -3.06
C ILE A 223 7.32 0.41 -2.95
N PHE A 224 8.56 0.06 -2.61
CA PHE A 224 9.66 1.01 -2.48
C PHE A 224 9.93 1.74 -3.81
N ILE A 225 10.08 1.01 -4.92
CA ILE A 225 10.30 1.60 -6.24
C ILE A 225 9.08 2.42 -6.66
N LEU A 226 7.87 1.89 -6.47
CA LEU A 226 6.63 2.54 -6.89
C LEU A 226 6.41 3.88 -6.17
N ILE A 227 6.41 3.87 -4.84
CA ILE A 227 6.13 5.06 -4.02
C ILE A 227 7.22 6.12 -4.21
N GLY A 228 8.48 5.70 -4.31
CA GLY A 228 9.60 6.64 -4.45
C GLY A 228 9.64 7.30 -5.82
N THR A 229 9.28 6.55 -6.88
CA THR A 229 9.09 7.13 -8.22
C THR A 229 7.95 8.16 -8.19
N MET A 230 6.81 7.84 -7.57
CA MET A 230 5.68 8.75 -7.43
C MET A 230 6.02 10.00 -6.57
N PHE A 231 6.83 9.83 -5.52
CA PHE A 231 7.33 10.93 -4.69
C PHE A 231 8.20 11.90 -5.52
N TRP A 232 9.21 11.37 -6.22
CA TRP A 232 10.09 12.15 -7.09
C TRP A 232 9.32 12.85 -8.23
N MET A 233 8.31 12.18 -8.80
CA MET A 233 7.48 12.77 -9.86
C MET A 233 6.82 14.09 -9.41
N SER A 234 6.49 14.27 -8.13
CA SER A 234 5.87 15.52 -7.69
C SER A 234 6.77 16.74 -7.92
N ASP A 235 8.01 16.67 -7.42
CA ASP A 235 8.99 17.73 -7.57
C ASP A 235 9.40 17.91 -9.04
N PHE A 236 9.67 16.78 -9.73
CA PHE A 236 10.02 16.79 -11.15
C PHE A 236 8.97 17.47 -12.03
N LEU A 237 7.70 17.11 -11.85
CA LEU A 237 6.60 17.70 -12.62
C LEU A 237 6.44 19.19 -12.29
N ALA A 238 6.63 19.60 -11.03
CA ALA A 238 6.52 20.99 -10.64
C ALA A 238 7.64 21.87 -11.19
N ALA A 239 8.87 21.36 -11.25
CA ALA A 239 10.02 22.10 -11.74
C ALA A 239 10.04 22.22 -13.28
N LYS A 240 9.46 21.26 -14.00
CA LYS A 240 9.57 21.18 -15.47
C LYS A 240 8.31 21.51 -16.24
N LEU A 241 7.17 21.22 -15.66
CA LEU A 241 5.88 21.42 -16.30
C LEU A 241 5.16 22.44 -15.42
N ASP A 242 4.93 23.64 -15.96
CA ASP A 242 4.10 24.65 -15.29
C ASP A 242 2.63 24.23 -15.34
N ILE A 243 2.32 23.15 -14.64
CA ILE A 243 1.03 22.47 -14.63
C ILE A 243 0.38 22.63 -13.27
N ASN A 244 -0.95 22.75 -13.29
CA ASN A 244 -1.74 22.84 -12.08
C ASN A 244 -1.68 21.54 -11.24
N LYS A 245 -2.07 21.66 -9.96
CA LYS A 245 -2.02 20.55 -8.97
C LYS A 245 -2.87 19.35 -9.39
N LEU A 246 -4.00 19.57 -10.07
CA LEU A 246 -4.89 18.51 -10.54
C LEU A 246 -4.24 17.66 -11.63
N LEU A 247 -3.68 18.29 -12.67
CA LEU A 247 -2.99 17.59 -13.75
C LEU A 247 -1.74 16.88 -13.23
N ARG A 248 -1.00 17.51 -12.31
CA ARG A 248 0.11 16.85 -11.61
C ARG A 248 -0.36 15.58 -10.88
N GLY A 249 -1.48 15.65 -10.17
CA GLY A 249 -2.12 14.51 -9.53
C GLY A 249 -2.48 13.40 -10.53
N ALA A 250 -3.09 13.76 -11.67
CA ALA A 250 -3.45 12.81 -12.72
C ALA A 250 -2.22 12.08 -13.30
N ILE A 251 -1.11 12.78 -13.53
CA ILE A 251 0.13 12.17 -14.03
C ILE A 251 0.76 11.25 -12.97
N ILE A 252 0.83 11.70 -11.71
CA ILE A 252 1.34 10.89 -10.60
C ILE A 252 0.52 9.61 -10.42
N ALA A 253 -0.77 9.62 -10.74
CA ALA A 253 -1.63 8.44 -10.66
C ALA A 253 -1.37 7.37 -11.74
N LEU A 254 -0.69 7.69 -12.85
CA LEU A 254 -0.52 6.77 -13.99
C LEU A 254 0.12 5.42 -13.64
N PRO A 255 1.21 5.33 -12.84
CA PRO A 255 1.74 4.05 -12.39
C PRO A 255 0.72 3.22 -11.60
N ALA A 256 -0.09 3.87 -10.76
CA ALA A 256 -1.13 3.20 -9.98
C ALA A 256 -2.28 2.69 -10.87
N VAL A 257 -2.63 3.43 -11.94
CA VAL A 257 -3.61 2.99 -12.95
C VAL A 257 -3.10 1.74 -13.66
N ALA A 258 -1.86 1.77 -14.15
CA ALA A 258 -1.24 0.64 -14.82
C ALA A 258 -1.18 -0.58 -13.89
N MET A 259 -0.77 -0.39 -12.63
CA MET A 259 -0.77 -1.43 -11.60
C MET A 259 -2.16 -2.02 -11.36
N MET A 260 -3.20 -1.18 -11.25
CA MET A 260 -4.57 -1.65 -11.02
C MET A 260 -5.06 -2.50 -12.20
N LEU A 261 -4.87 -2.03 -13.43
CA LEU A 261 -5.31 -2.73 -14.64
C LEU A 261 -4.61 -4.09 -14.79
N THR A 262 -3.29 -4.16 -14.55
CA THR A 262 -2.56 -5.43 -14.65
C THR A 262 -2.86 -6.37 -13.49
N ALA A 263 -3.11 -5.85 -12.28
CA ALA A 263 -3.51 -6.66 -11.14
C ALA A 263 -4.87 -7.35 -11.36
N LEU A 264 -5.82 -6.72 -12.06
CA LEU A 264 -7.08 -7.35 -12.45
C LEU A 264 -6.86 -8.52 -13.42
N MET A 265 -5.83 -8.45 -14.25
CA MET A 265 -5.45 -9.52 -15.19
C MET A 265 -4.57 -10.60 -14.54
N ALA A 266 -4.04 -10.36 -13.34
CA ALA A 266 -3.09 -11.26 -12.68
C ALA A 266 -3.66 -12.67 -12.49
N GLY A 267 -4.96 -12.81 -12.20
CA GLY A 267 -5.60 -14.13 -12.07
C GLY A 267 -5.58 -14.97 -13.36
N ILE A 268 -5.54 -14.34 -14.53
CA ILE A 268 -5.40 -15.05 -15.82
C ILE A 268 -3.93 -15.44 -16.04
N ILE A 269 -3.01 -14.52 -15.70
CA ILE A 269 -1.57 -14.71 -15.85
C ILE A 269 -1.08 -15.84 -14.93
N SER A 270 -1.51 -15.86 -13.68
CA SER A 270 -1.15 -16.87 -12.67
C SER A 270 -1.67 -18.28 -12.97
N LYS A 271 -2.64 -18.44 -13.88
CA LYS A 271 -3.04 -19.78 -14.35
C LYS A 271 -2.07 -20.37 -15.37
N LYS A 272 -1.33 -19.53 -16.10
CA LYS A 272 -0.46 -19.94 -17.20
C LYS A 272 1.02 -19.91 -16.83
N LEU A 273 1.40 -19.09 -15.86
CA LEU A 273 2.78 -18.84 -15.49
C LEU A 273 3.02 -19.11 -14.02
N HIS A 274 4.18 -19.69 -13.76
CA HIS A 274 4.76 -19.90 -12.44
C HIS A 274 4.95 -18.57 -11.67
N PRO A 275 4.48 -18.46 -10.41
CA PRO A 275 4.67 -17.27 -9.58
C PRO A 275 6.11 -16.73 -9.53
N GLN A 276 7.12 -17.60 -9.53
CA GLN A 276 8.54 -17.28 -9.60
C GLN A 276 8.87 -16.46 -10.84
N ILE A 277 8.40 -16.90 -12.01
CA ILE A 277 8.61 -16.20 -13.28
C ILE A 277 7.88 -14.85 -13.25
N ILE A 278 6.64 -14.81 -12.77
CA ILE A 278 5.85 -13.57 -12.69
C ILE A 278 6.56 -12.53 -11.80
N ILE A 279 7.02 -12.94 -10.62
CA ILE A 279 7.67 -12.06 -9.66
C ILE A 279 9.03 -11.58 -10.19
N THR A 280 9.87 -12.48 -10.70
CA THR A 280 11.18 -12.11 -11.25
C THR A 280 11.05 -11.16 -12.43
N THR A 281 10.18 -11.48 -13.39
CA THR A 281 10.01 -10.65 -14.60
C THR A 281 9.45 -9.28 -14.25
N GLY A 282 8.46 -9.20 -13.36
CA GLY A 282 7.92 -7.91 -12.94
C GLY A 282 8.92 -7.06 -12.13
N LEU A 283 9.71 -7.67 -11.23
CA LEU A 283 10.81 -6.98 -10.55
C LEU A 283 11.86 -6.46 -11.54
N PHE A 284 12.24 -7.27 -12.53
CA PHE A 284 13.18 -6.88 -13.57
C PHE A 284 12.64 -5.72 -14.42
N ILE A 285 11.37 -5.76 -14.84
CA ILE A 285 10.71 -4.68 -15.59
C ILE A 285 10.76 -3.37 -14.79
N MET A 286 10.40 -3.40 -13.50
CA MET A 286 10.43 -2.22 -12.65
C MET A 286 11.85 -1.66 -12.50
N ALA A 287 12.82 -2.54 -12.25
CA ALA A 287 14.21 -2.16 -12.00
C ALA A 287 14.91 -1.62 -13.26
N ALA A 288 14.70 -2.27 -14.41
CA ALA A 288 15.18 -1.79 -15.70
C ALA A 288 14.53 -0.45 -16.07
N SER A 289 13.22 -0.31 -15.86
CA SER A 289 12.51 0.95 -16.12
C SER A 289 13.04 2.10 -15.25
N ALA A 290 13.33 1.82 -13.97
CA ALA A 290 13.96 2.77 -13.06
C ALA A 290 15.34 3.20 -13.59
N ILE A 291 16.23 2.27 -13.96
CA ILE A 291 17.55 2.61 -14.53
C ILE A 291 17.39 3.49 -15.77
N THR A 292 16.51 3.11 -16.71
CA THR A 292 16.30 3.88 -17.94
C THR A 292 15.76 5.27 -17.66
N LEU A 293 14.87 5.45 -16.67
CA LEU A 293 14.39 6.77 -16.23
C LEU A 293 15.54 7.66 -15.76
N GLY A 294 16.55 7.09 -15.10
CA GLY A 294 17.75 7.81 -14.68
C GLY A 294 18.41 8.62 -15.81
N PHE A 295 18.36 8.13 -17.05
CA PHE A 295 18.93 8.79 -18.22
C PHE A 295 17.91 9.56 -19.05
N THR A 296 16.65 9.15 -19.02
CA THR A 296 15.64 9.54 -20.02
C THR A 296 14.43 10.26 -19.43
N ALA A 297 14.47 10.65 -18.15
CA ALA A 297 13.39 11.38 -17.48
C ALA A 297 12.88 12.61 -18.26
N ASN A 298 13.73 13.25 -19.08
CA ASN A 298 13.39 14.45 -19.84
C ASN A 298 12.94 14.20 -21.28
N THR A 299 12.81 12.94 -21.69
CA THR A 299 12.44 12.57 -23.05
C THR A 299 11.04 11.96 -23.07
N LEU A 300 10.52 11.68 -24.27
CA LEU A 300 9.24 10.99 -24.43
C LEU A 300 9.21 9.58 -23.80
N LEU A 301 10.39 8.99 -23.49
CA LEU A 301 10.49 7.69 -22.82
C LEU A 301 10.01 7.73 -21.38
N PHE A 302 9.89 8.91 -20.76
CA PHE A 302 9.31 9.06 -19.42
C PHE A 302 7.95 8.36 -19.28
N TRP A 303 7.03 8.61 -20.22
CA TRP A 303 5.66 8.12 -20.18
C TRP A 303 5.53 6.58 -20.19
N PRO A 304 6.13 5.85 -21.15
CA PRO A 304 6.07 4.39 -21.12
C PRO A 304 6.80 3.79 -19.91
N LEU A 305 7.88 4.41 -19.42
CA LEU A 305 8.65 3.86 -18.29
C LEU A 305 7.88 3.93 -16.96
N ILE A 306 7.17 5.02 -16.68
CA ILE A 306 6.34 5.11 -15.46
C ILE A 306 5.15 4.12 -15.51
N LEU A 307 4.63 3.83 -16.70
CA LEU A 307 3.60 2.81 -16.89
C LEU A 307 4.18 1.40 -16.70
N LEU A 308 5.39 1.12 -17.21
CA LEU A 308 6.08 -0.15 -17.01
C LEU A 308 6.37 -0.44 -15.54
N ILE A 309 6.75 0.58 -14.75
CA ILE A 309 6.87 0.44 -13.29
C ILE A 309 5.52 0.00 -12.68
N GLY A 310 4.42 0.63 -13.09
CA GLY A 310 3.08 0.23 -12.66
C GLY A 310 2.70 -1.20 -13.09
N ILE A 311 2.94 -1.56 -14.36
CA ILE A 311 2.68 -2.89 -14.90
C ILE A 311 3.42 -3.95 -14.09
N GLY A 312 4.73 -3.76 -13.88
CA GLY A 312 5.57 -4.69 -13.12
C GLY A 312 5.13 -4.81 -11.65
N ALA A 313 4.66 -3.72 -11.04
CA ALA A 313 4.08 -3.76 -9.69
C ALA A 313 2.77 -4.55 -9.65
N GLY A 314 1.89 -4.35 -10.64
CA GLY A 314 0.56 -4.94 -10.68
C GLY A 314 0.54 -6.42 -11.04
N THR A 315 1.52 -6.91 -11.79
CA THR A 315 1.71 -8.37 -11.99
C THR A 315 2.37 -9.03 -10.79
N THR A 316 3.35 -8.36 -10.18
CA THR A 316 4.17 -8.91 -9.10
C THR A 316 3.43 -8.98 -7.76
N LEU A 317 2.74 -7.91 -7.33
CA LEU A 317 2.14 -7.85 -5.99
C LEU A 317 1.08 -8.95 -5.72
N PRO A 318 0.17 -9.27 -6.66
CA PRO A 318 -0.77 -10.37 -6.47
C PRO A 318 -0.09 -11.74 -6.38
N ALA A 319 0.96 -11.97 -7.18
CA ALA A 319 1.74 -13.21 -7.13
C ALA A 319 2.47 -13.34 -5.78
N ILE A 320 3.10 -12.27 -5.30
CA ILE A 320 3.70 -12.24 -3.96
C ILE A 320 2.63 -12.48 -2.89
N GLY A 321 1.49 -11.78 -2.95
CA GLY A 321 0.42 -11.95 -1.97
C GLY A 321 -0.05 -13.40 -1.90
N THR A 322 -0.16 -14.08 -3.04
CA THR A 322 -0.49 -15.51 -3.10
C THR A 322 0.57 -16.35 -2.42
N VAL A 323 1.85 -16.19 -2.78
CA VAL A 323 2.96 -16.94 -2.17
C VAL A 323 3.06 -16.67 -0.67
N SER A 324 2.97 -15.41 -0.24
CA SER A 324 3.12 -15.04 1.16
C SER A 324 1.96 -15.55 2.02
N THR A 325 0.72 -15.59 1.50
CA THR A 325 -0.48 -15.87 2.32
C THR A 325 -1.10 -17.26 2.11
N SER A 326 -0.56 -18.07 1.19
CA SER A 326 -1.01 -19.45 0.95
C SER A 326 -0.60 -20.37 2.10
N VAL A 327 -1.39 -20.37 3.15
CA VAL A 327 -1.21 -21.23 4.34
C VAL A 327 -2.48 -22.05 4.57
N GLN A 328 -2.32 -23.35 4.81
CA GLN A 328 -3.44 -24.29 4.97
C GLN A 328 -4.29 -23.96 6.19
N ASP A 329 -3.65 -23.66 7.33
CA ASP A 329 -4.34 -23.29 8.55
C ASP A 329 -4.96 -21.89 8.43
N LYS A 330 -6.29 -21.85 8.60
CA LYS A 330 -7.11 -20.63 8.53
C LYS A 330 -6.84 -19.68 9.70
N HIS A 331 -6.42 -20.19 10.86
CA HIS A 331 -6.15 -19.39 12.04
C HIS A 331 -4.91 -18.51 11.87
N ILE A 332 -3.83 -19.06 11.30
CA ILE A 332 -2.58 -18.32 11.08
C ILE A 332 -2.59 -17.49 9.80
N ARG A 333 -3.50 -17.77 8.85
CA ARG A 333 -3.59 -17.05 7.56
C ARG A 333 -3.78 -15.54 7.72
N GLY A 334 -4.58 -15.12 8.71
CA GLY A 334 -4.76 -13.70 9.04
C GLY A 334 -3.44 -13.05 9.42
N LEU A 335 -2.70 -13.67 10.34
CA LEU A 335 -1.38 -13.20 10.80
C LEU A 335 -0.36 -13.13 9.68
N THR A 336 -0.30 -14.17 8.83
CA THR A 336 0.60 -14.19 7.67
C THR A 336 0.30 -13.05 6.69
N THR A 337 -0.98 -12.71 6.51
CA THR A 337 -1.41 -11.60 5.66
C THR A 337 -0.98 -10.24 6.22
N THR A 338 -1.06 -10.05 7.54
CA THR A 338 -0.65 -8.78 8.16
C THR A 338 0.88 -8.63 8.20
N ILE A 339 1.65 -9.71 8.35
CA ILE A 339 3.12 -9.71 8.17
C ILE A 339 3.50 -9.28 6.74
N TYR A 340 2.82 -9.80 5.71
CA TYR A 340 2.99 -9.33 4.33
C TYR A 340 2.66 -7.83 4.17
N GLY A 341 1.59 -7.36 4.83
CA GLY A 341 1.25 -5.93 4.89
C GLY A 341 2.34 -5.06 5.53
N SER A 342 3.02 -5.58 6.56
CA SER A 342 4.13 -4.91 7.25
C SER A 342 5.30 -4.65 6.29
N ALA A 343 5.72 -5.66 5.52
CA ALA A 343 6.82 -5.51 4.56
C ALA A 343 6.53 -4.44 3.49
N ARG A 344 5.29 -4.38 2.99
CA ARG A 344 4.84 -3.33 2.06
C ARG A 344 4.90 -1.94 2.68
N SER A 345 4.46 -1.82 3.92
CA SER A 345 4.43 -0.56 4.66
C SER A 345 5.85 -0.06 4.95
N LEU A 346 6.79 -0.95 5.29
CA LEU A 346 8.21 -0.60 5.42
C LEU A 346 8.78 -0.07 4.09
N GLY A 347 8.42 -0.69 2.96
CA GLY A 347 8.84 -0.23 1.63
C GLY A 347 8.36 1.19 1.36
N ALA A 348 7.10 1.50 1.68
CA ALA A 348 6.54 2.84 1.54
C ALA A 348 7.15 3.85 2.53
N ALA A 349 7.55 3.41 3.73
CA ALA A 349 8.14 4.26 4.75
C ALA A 349 9.55 4.73 4.39
N LEU A 350 10.40 3.79 3.97
CA LEU A 350 11.82 4.06 3.71
C LEU A 350 12.06 4.69 2.33
N SER A 351 11.12 4.51 1.40
CA SER A 351 11.29 4.93 0.01
C SER A 351 11.47 6.44 -0.16
N PRO A 352 10.53 7.32 0.27
CA PRO A 352 10.69 8.77 0.13
C PRO A 352 11.98 9.28 0.77
N ILE A 353 12.35 8.75 1.94
CA ILE A 353 13.56 9.16 2.67
C ILE A 353 14.81 8.81 1.85
N THR A 354 14.87 7.59 1.32
CA THR A 354 16.01 7.14 0.49
C THR A 354 16.07 7.89 -0.84
N PHE A 355 14.92 8.12 -1.48
CA PHE A 355 14.85 8.91 -2.72
C PHE A 355 15.31 10.35 -2.46
N SER A 356 14.80 11.01 -1.41
CA SER A 356 15.22 12.36 -1.04
C SER A 356 16.74 12.42 -0.87
N PHE A 357 17.31 11.53 -0.06
CA PHE A 357 18.75 11.45 0.17
C PHE A 357 19.56 11.24 -1.12
N LEU A 358 19.17 10.27 -1.95
CA LEU A 358 19.89 9.98 -3.20
C LEU A 358 19.76 11.11 -4.22
N LEU A 359 18.66 11.86 -4.21
CA LEU A 359 18.44 12.99 -5.12
C LEU A 359 19.42 14.14 -4.87
N HIS A 360 19.99 14.28 -3.66
CA HIS A 360 21.09 15.22 -3.41
C HIS A 360 22.33 14.91 -4.28
N TYR A 361 22.55 13.65 -4.64
CA TYR A 361 23.62 13.21 -5.54
C TYR A 361 23.20 13.19 -7.02
N GLY A 362 21.93 13.52 -7.30
CA GLY A 362 21.37 13.65 -8.62
C GLY A 362 20.43 12.52 -9.04
N LEU A 363 19.59 12.84 -10.02
CA LEU A 363 18.56 11.96 -10.57
C LEU A 363 19.14 10.64 -11.11
N LYS A 364 20.27 10.71 -11.83
CA LYS A 364 20.95 9.52 -12.37
C LYS A 364 21.36 8.56 -11.27
N VAL A 365 22.03 9.06 -10.22
CA VAL A 365 22.50 8.25 -9.09
C VAL A 365 21.32 7.57 -8.40
N THR A 366 20.24 8.32 -8.15
CA THR A 366 19.04 7.80 -7.49
C THR A 366 18.47 6.58 -8.22
N PHE A 367 18.14 6.76 -9.50
CA PHE A 367 17.45 5.73 -10.27
C PHE A 367 18.34 4.54 -10.64
N ILE A 368 19.63 4.78 -10.90
CA ILE A 368 20.60 3.72 -11.19
C ILE A 368 20.84 2.87 -9.93
N THR A 369 21.10 3.48 -8.77
CA THR A 369 21.34 2.72 -7.54
C THR A 369 20.15 1.85 -7.16
N ILE A 370 18.94 2.41 -7.23
CA ILE A 370 17.70 1.69 -6.88
C ILE A 370 17.42 0.57 -7.88
N GLY A 371 17.58 0.84 -9.18
CA GLY A 371 17.34 -0.18 -10.19
C GLY A 371 18.42 -1.26 -10.23
N ILE A 372 19.70 -0.96 -9.98
CA ILE A 372 20.74 -1.98 -9.83
C ILE A 372 20.44 -2.88 -8.63
N ALA A 373 20.10 -2.31 -7.47
CA ALA A 373 19.69 -3.09 -6.31
C ALA A 373 18.47 -3.98 -6.62
N GLY A 374 17.49 -3.45 -7.36
CA GLY A 374 16.33 -4.21 -7.85
C GLY A 374 16.69 -5.35 -8.79
N ILE A 375 17.61 -5.15 -9.75
CA ILE A 375 18.08 -6.20 -10.67
C ILE A 375 18.83 -7.29 -9.89
N ILE A 376 19.76 -6.90 -9.02
CA ILE A 376 20.51 -7.86 -8.19
C ILE A 376 19.53 -8.73 -7.40
N PHE A 377 18.53 -8.11 -6.78
CA PHE A 377 17.53 -8.86 -6.04
C PHE A 377 16.65 -9.74 -6.94
N ALA A 378 16.24 -9.27 -8.13
CA ALA A 378 15.47 -10.08 -9.07
C ALA A 378 16.25 -11.34 -9.50
N VAL A 379 17.56 -11.22 -9.73
CA VAL A 379 18.46 -12.34 -10.03
C VAL A 379 18.56 -13.30 -8.84
N ILE A 380 18.78 -12.79 -7.63
CA ILE A 380 18.81 -13.61 -6.41
C ILE A 380 17.49 -14.35 -6.22
N PHE A 381 16.36 -13.65 -6.40
CA PHE A 381 15.03 -14.23 -6.29
C PHE A 381 14.86 -15.37 -7.30
N TYR A 382 15.22 -15.17 -8.57
CA TYR A 382 15.11 -16.20 -9.59
C TYR A 382 15.85 -17.49 -9.26
N PHE A 383 17.07 -17.40 -8.69
CA PHE A 383 17.87 -18.59 -8.41
C PHE A 383 17.57 -19.26 -7.07
N ILE A 384 17.19 -18.49 -6.04
CA ILE A 384 17.02 -19.00 -4.68
C ILE A 384 15.56 -19.37 -4.39
N PHE A 385 14.60 -18.65 -4.96
CA PHE A 385 13.19 -18.89 -4.69
C PHE A 385 12.74 -20.24 -5.25
N LYS A 386 12.04 -21.02 -4.41
CA LYS A 386 11.47 -22.31 -4.78
C LYS A 386 9.98 -22.31 -4.47
N GLU A 387 9.16 -22.45 -5.50
CA GLU A 387 7.69 -22.46 -5.39
C GLU A 387 7.16 -23.59 -4.50
N LYS A 388 7.75 -24.78 -4.65
CA LYS A 388 7.37 -25.99 -3.91
C LYS A 388 7.51 -25.85 -2.40
N ASP A 389 8.36 -24.92 -1.93
CA ASP A 389 8.58 -24.69 -0.50
C ASP A 389 7.44 -23.88 0.14
N VAL A 390 6.56 -23.27 -0.66
CA VAL A 390 5.63 -22.24 -0.20
C VAL A 390 4.19 -22.49 -0.65
N LEU A 391 3.99 -23.05 -1.84
CA LEU A 391 2.68 -23.29 -2.43
C LEU A 391 2.23 -24.75 -2.25
N PRO A 392 0.95 -25.01 -1.98
CA PRO A 392 0.36 -26.34 -2.13
C PRO A 392 0.44 -26.81 -3.59
N ASP A 393 0.55 -28.12 -3.81
CA ASP A 393 0.66 -28.71 -5.15
C ASP A 393 -0.50 -28.32 -6.08
N GLU A 394 -1.70 -28.12 -5.54
CA GLU A 394 -2.90 -27.68 -6.27
C GLU A 394 -2.80 -26.26 -6.87
N LEU A 395 -1.88 -25.43 -6.36
CA LEU A 395 -1.67 -24.05 -6.82
C LEU A 395 -0.45 -23.93 -7.76
N LEU A 396 0.25 -25.04 -8.03
CA LEU A 396 1.28 -25.08 -9.05
C LEU A 396 0.61 -25.17 -10.43
N PRO A 397 1.12 -24.45 -11.45
CA PRO A 397 0.62 -24.59 -12.81
C PRO A 397 0.63 -26.06 -13.26
N GLU A 398 -0.45 -26.52 -13.88
CA GLU A 398 -0.55 -27.84 -14.51
C GLU A 398 0.43 -27.91 -15.68
N ASN A 399 1.69 -28.26 -15.38
CA ASN A 399 2.67 -28.86 -16.28
C ASN A 399 3.88 -29.30 -15.45
N SER A 400 3.72 -30.44 -14.78
CA SER A 400 4.85 -31.25 -14.29
C SER A 400 4.58 -32.75 -14.47
N ALA A 401 3.90 -33.09 -15.56
CA ALA A 401 3.79 -34.45 -16.08
C ALA A 401 3.75 -34.38 -17.61
N GLU A 402 4.90 -34.08 -18.23
CA GLU A 402 5.38 -34.68 -19.48
C GLU A 402 6.82 -34.27 -19.75
#